data_AF-A0A8A7KI29-F1
#
_entry.id   AF-A0A8A7KI29-F1
#
_cell.length_a   1.000
_cell.length_b   1.000
_cell.length_c   1.000
_cell.angle_alpha   90.00
_cell.angle_beta   90.00
_cell.angle_gamma   90.00
#
_symmetry.space_group_name_H-M   'P 1'
#
loop_
_entity.id
_entity.type
_entity.pdbx_description
1 polymer ?
#
loop_
_entity_poly.entity_id
_entity_poly.type
_entity_poly.pdbx_seq_one_letter_code
_entity_poly.pdbx_strand_id
1 'polypeptide(L)' 'MERECPEDTIPYIIKAGDTLYQLAQEYDTTVDAILQINPELEPKNLQIGEKICLPTLRH' A
#
# COMPACT_ATOMS: atom_id res chain seq x y z
N MET A 1 7.38 19.56 -0.04
CA MET A 1 7.20 18.52 1.00
C MET A 1 6.11 17.60 0.50
N GLU A 2 6.45 16.78 -0.48
CA GLU A 2 5.63 15.63 -0.87
C GLU A 2 6.16 14.49 0.00
N ARG A 3 5.29 13.87 0.80
CA ARG A 3 5.70 12.67 1.53
C ARG A 3 5.83 11.57 0.49
N GLU A 4 7.04 11.45 -0.05
CA GLU A 4 7.42 10.35 -0.91
C GLU A 4 7.43 9.08 -0.06
N CYS A 5 7.03 7.98 -0.68
CA CYS A 5 7.06 6.68 -0.05
C CYS A 5 8.49 6.35 0.41
N PRO A 6 8.68 5.68 1.58
CA PRO A 6 10.00 5.35 2.08
C PRO A 6 10.84 4.56 1.07
N GLU A 7 12.16 4.55 1.25
CA GLU A 7 13.05 3.66 0.47
C GLU A 7 12.56 2.21 0.57
N ASP A 8 12.70 1.46 -0.52
CA ASP A 8 12.20 0.08 -0.70
C ASP A 8 10.66 -0.08 -0.72
N THR A 9 9.93 1.00 -1.02
CA THR A 9 8.49 0.95 -1.29
C THR A 9 8.11 1.60 -2.62
N ILE A 10 6.95 1.18 -3.15
CA ILE A 10 6.41 1.67 -4.41
C ILE A 10 5.15 2.50 -4.13
N PRO A 11 5.05 3.74 -4.64
CA PRO A 11 3.82 4.51 -4.57
C PRO A 11 2.73 3.86 -5.43
N TYR A 12 1.55 3.67 -4.85
CA TYR A 12 0.40 3.06 -5.50
C TYR A 12 -0.85 3.91 -5.27
N ILE A 13 -1.70 3.98 -6.30
CA ILE A 13 -3.00 4.66 -6.24
C ILE A 13 -4.08 3.60 -6.22
N ILE A 14 -4.88 3.54 -5.16
CA ILE A 14 -5.99 2.61 -5.01
C ILE A 14 -6.99 2.78 -6.16
N LYS A 15 -7.37 1.66 -6.77
CA LYS A 15 -8.34 1.57 -7.86
C LYS A 15 -9.61 0.88 -7.39
N ALA A 16 -10.67 1.04 -8.20
CA ALA A 16 -11.93 0.37 -7.96
C ALA A 16 -11.76 -1.16 -7.98
N GLY A 17 -12.13 -1.82 -6.89
CA GLY A 17 -12.05 -3.27 -6.74
C GLY A 17 -10.77 -3.77 -6.08
N ASP A 18 -9.81 -2.90 -5.76
CA ASP A 18 -8.62 -3.30 -5.02
C ASP A 18 -8.96 -3.72 -3.60
N THR A 19 -8.19 -4.69 -3.10
CA THR A 19 -8.18 -5.07 -1.69
C THR A 19 -6.74 -5.14 -1.21
N LEU A 20 -6.49 -4.81 0.06
CA LEU A 20 -5.15 -4.96 0.64
C LEU A 20 -4.61 -6.38 0.52
N TYR A 21 -5.50 -7.38 0.57
CA TYR A 21 -5.13 -8.78 0.40
C TYR A 21 -4.58 -9.08 -1.00
N GLN A 22 -5.27 -8.63 -2.04
CA GLN A 22 -4.80 -8.80 -3.43
C GLN A 22 -3.50 -8.04 -3.68
N LEU A 23 -3.41 -6.80 -3.20
CA LEU A 23 -2.18 -6.00 -3.32
C LEU A 23 -1.02 -6.65 -2.57
N ALA A 24 -1.24 -7.21 -1.38
CA ALA A 24 -0.22 -7.93 -0.63
C ALA A 24 0.31 -9.14 -1.42
N GLN A 25 -0.58 -9.91 -2.06
CA GLN A 25 -0.17 -11.04 -2.89
C GLN A 25 0.57 -10.61 -4.16
N GLU A 26 0.10 -9.57 -4.84
CA GLU A 26 0.68 -9.10 -6.10
C GLU A 26 2.09 -8.52 -5.90
N TYR A 27 2.32 -7.84 -4.77
CA TYR A 27 3.58 -7.18 -4.44
C TYR A 27 4.50 -8.04 -3.55
N ASP A 28 4.21 -9.33 -3.43
CA ASP A 28 5.00 -10.29 -2.63
C ASP A 28 5.23 -9.75 -1.18
N THR A 29 4.17 -9.31 -0.50
CA THR A 29 4.21 -8.75 0.85
C THR A 29 3.02 -9.19 1.71
N THR A 30 2.81 -8.58 2.88
CA THR A 30 1.69 -8.87 3.78
C THR A 30 0.81 -7.64 4.00
N VAL A 31 -0.47 -7.86 4.32
CA VAL A 31 -1.40 -6.78 4.68
C VAL A 31 -0.86 -5.99 5.88
N ASP A 32 -0.30 -6.68 6.88
CA ASP A 32 0.28 -6.03 8.06
C ASP A 32 1.46 -5.11 7.68
N ALA A 33 2.33 -5.52 6.75
CA ALA A 33 3.43 -4.68 6.28
C ALA A 33 2.93 -3.43 5.54
N ILE A 34 1.87 -3.58 4.71
CA ILE A 34 1.23 -2.44 4.05
C ILE A 34 0.63 -1.48 5.10
N LEU A 35 -0.02 -1.99 6.14
CA LEU A 35 -0.62 -1.13 7.18
C LEU A 35 0.43 -0.45 8.06
N GLN A 36 1.55 -1.13 8.35
CA GLN A 36 2.64 -0.54 9.13
C GLN A 36 3.27 0.66 8.43
N ILE A 37 3.41 0.61 7.10
CA ILE A 37 4.01 1.72 6.34
C ILE A 37 3.00 2.82 5.99
N ASN A 38 1.70 2.53 6.08
CA ASN A 38 0.60 3.48 5.87
C ASN A 38 -0.24 3.64 7.15
N PRO A 39 0.29 4.29 8.21
CA PRO A 39 -0.40 4.39 9.51
C PRO A 39 -1.69 5.21 9.46
N GLU A 40 -1.89 6.03 8.43
CA GLU A 40 -3.12 6.80 8.21
C GLU A 40 -4.18 6.05 7.40
N LEU A 41 -3.84 4.88 6.84
CA LEU A 41 -4.75 4.09 6.02
C LEU A 41 -5.76 3.36 6.91
N GLU A 42 -7.04 3.53 6.61
CA GLU A 42 -8.13 2.78 7.26
C GLU A 42 -8.45 1.51 6.45
N PRO A 43 -8.09 0.30 6.94
CA PRO A 43 -8.21 -0.93 6.16
C PRO A 43 -9.65 -1.27 5.77
N LYS A 44 -10.62 -0.82 6.57
CA LYS A 44 -12.05 -1.08 6.34
C LYS A 44 -12.70 -0.05 5.41
N ASN A 45 -11.97 0.99 5.00
CA ASN A 45 -12.49 2.10 4.22
C ASN A 45 -11.48 2.59 3.18
N LEU A 46 -10.92 1.68 2.38
CA LEU A 46 -10.01 2.02 1.29
C LEU A 46 -10.70 2.97 0.29
N GLN A 47 -10.11 4.14 0.04
CA GLN A 47 -10.68 5.13 -0.87
C GLN A 47 -10.04 5.00 -2.27
N ILE A 48 -10.88 4.98 -3.31
CA ILE A 48 -10.39 5.05 -4.69
C ILE A 48 -9.68 6.38 -4.90
N GLY A 49 -8.49 6.34 -5.49
CA GLY A 49 -7.63 7.51 -5.69
C GLY A 49 -6.71 7.83 -4.50
N GLU A 50 -6.83 7.10 -3.39
CA GLU A 50 -5.91 7.22 -2.26
C GLU A 50 -4.52 6.74 -2.64
N LYS A 51 -3.50 7.50 -2.22
CA LYS A 51 -2.10 7.16 -2.42
C LYS A 51 -1.58 6.41 -1.21
N ILE A 52 -1.06 5.21 -1.44
CA ILE A 52 -0.43 4.38 -0.42
C ILE A 52 0.97 3.95 -0.88
N CYS A 53 1.77 3.48 0.05
CA CYS A 53 3.09 2.92 -0.22
C CYS A 53 3.05 1.41 -0.05
N LEU A 54 3.45 0.66 -1.08
CA LEU A 54 3.50 -0.79 -1.06
C LEU A 54 4.94 -1.28 -0.86
N PRO A 55 5.25 -2.03 0.20
CA PRO A 55 6.55 -2.66 0.35
C PRO A 55 6.70 -3.81 -0.63
N THR A 56 7.85 -3.91 -1.29
CA THR A 56 8.18 -5.04 -2.17
C THR A 56 9.39 -5.80 -1.63
N LEU A 57 9.23 -7.11 -1.42
CA LEU A 57 10.33 -7.97 -0.97
C LEU A 57 11.27 -8.43 -2.12
N ARG A 58 11.10 -7.92 -3.34
CA ARG A 58 12.00 -8.23 -4.45
C ARG A 58 13.23 -7.34 -4.41
N HIS A 59 14.34 -7.90 -3.96
CA HIS A 59 15.70 -7.43 -4.21
C HIS A 59 16.23 -7.93 -5.56
#